data_AF-A0A1Y1L1G0-F1
#
_entry.id   AF-A0A1Y1L1G0-F1
#
_cell.length_a   1.000
_cell.length_b   1.000
_cell.length_c   1.000
_cell.angle_alpha   90.00
_cell.angle_beta   90.00
_cell.angle_gamma   90.00
#
_symmetry.space_group_name_H-M   'P 1'
#
loop_
_entity.id
_entity.type
_entity.pdbx_description
1 polymer ?
#
loop_
_entity_poly.entity_id
_entity_poly.type
_entity_poly.pdbx_seq_one_letter_code
_entity_poly.pdbx_strand_id
1 'polypeptide(L)'
;YAKAVVINYMVTLSGLEDQLLSVVVRNERADLEEQRESLIAETSENKNLLQQLEDSLLRELSTSTGNMLDNVELINTLENTKTKASEVMNKLALAQQTGVDIDRLRDGYRSVAKRGAILFFVLSDMATVNAMYQFALSSYLEVFAYSLRKALPHTVVAKRLLNII
;
A
#
# COMPACT_ATOMS: atom_id res chain seq x y z
N TYR A 1 19.48 29.97 -7.08
CA TYR A 1 18.55 29.24 -6.21
C TYR A 1 17.22 29.96 -5.92
N ALA A 2 17.00 31.24 -6.28
CA ALA A 2 15.77 31.99 -5.95
C ALA A 2 14.53 31.71 -6.85
N LYS A 3 14.59 30.74 -7.78
CA LYS A 3 13.49 30.42 -8.73
C LYS A 3 13.22 28.92 -8.89
N ALA A 4 13.75 28.07 -8.00
CA ALA A 4 13.57 26.62 -8.07
C ALA A 4 13.07 26.08 -6.72
N VAL A 5 12.13 25.14 -6.78
CA VAL A 5 11.69 24.36 -5.62
C VAL A 5 12.57 23.12 -5.53
N VAL A 6 13.23 22.93 -4.38
CA VAL A 6 14.00 21.71 -4.10
C VAL A 6 13.05 20.69 -3.48
N ILE A 7 12.96 19.50 -4.08
CA ILE A 7 12.20 18.38 -3.53
C ILE A 7 13.18 17.32 -3.05
N ASN A 8 13.13 16.99 -1.77
CA ASN A 8 14.00 15.99 -1.15
C ASN A 8 13.29 14.63 -1.08
N TYR A 9 13.83 13.64 -1.80
CA TYR A 9 13.34 12.26 -1.81
C TYR A 9 14.20 11.32 -0.96
N MET A 10 14.93 11.85 0.02
CA MET A 10 15.72 11.04 0.93
C MET A 10 14.83 10.04 1.68
N VAL A 11 15.28 8.79 1.70
CA VAL A 11 14.59 7.68 2.35
C VAL A 11 14.54 7.95 3.85
N THR A 12 13.37 7.77 4.46
CA THR A 12 13.18 7.87 5.91
C THR A 12 13.23 6.50 6.56
N LEU A 13 13.56 6.45 7.85
CA LEU A 13 13.60 5.18 8.60
C LEU A 13 12.26 4.43 8.53
N SER A 14 11.15 5.14 8.76
CA SER A 14 9.81 4.56 8.67
C SER A 14 9.48 4.08 7.26
N GLY A 15 9.80 4.87 6.24
CA GLY A 15 9.54 4.50 4.85
C GLY A 15 10.33 3.26 4.42
N LEU A 16 11.59 3.15 4.86
CA LEU A 16 12.39 1.95 4.60
C LEU A 16 11.89 0.75 5.40
N GLU A 17 11.48 0.92 6.66
CA GLU A 17 10.88 -0.15 7.44
C GLU A 17 9.66 -0.74 6.72
N ASP A 18 8.75 0.10 6.20
CA ASP A 18 7.57 -0.38 5.48
C ASP A 18 7.92 -1.06 4.15
N GLN A 19 8.94 -0.58 3.44
CA GLN A 19 9.46 -1.25 2.23
C GLN A 19 10.04 -2.62 2.55
N LEU A 20 10.86 -2.72 3.59
CA LEU A 20 11.45 -3.98 4.04
C LEU A 20 10.38 -4.93 4.56
N LEU A 21 9.31 -4.43 5.17
CA LEU A 21 8.18 -5.25 5.60
C LEU A 21 7.53 -5.95 4.40
N SER A 22 7.27 -5.23 3.30
CA SER A 22 6.77 -5.86 2.07
C SER A 22 7.75 -6.92 1.51
N VAL A 23 9.07 -6.70 1.59
CA VAL A 23 10.06 -7.70 1.18
C VAL A 23 10.01 -8.95 2.06
N VAL A 24 9.95 -8.78 3.38
CA VAL A 24 9.87 -9.90 4.34
C VAL A 24 8.58 -10.67 4.17
N VAL A 25 7.43 -9.99 4.14
CA VAL A 25 6.12 -10.64 3.98
C VAL A 25 6.06 -11.37 2.65
N ARG A 26 6.52 -10.77 1.55
CA ARG A 26 6.56 -11.47 0.25
C ARG A 26 7.41 -12.74 0.30
N ASN A 27 8.49 -12.76 1.09
CA ASN A 27 9.34 -13.93 1.20
C ASN A 27 8.75 -15.03 2.09
N GLU A 28 8.10 -14.66 3.19
CA GLU A 28 7.57 -15.61 4.18
C GLU A 28 6.11 -16.03 3.93
N ARG A 29 5.30 -15.12 3.39
CA ARG A 29 3.87 -15.28 3.09
C ARG A 29 3.49 -14.48 1.83
N ALA A 30 3.93 -14.98 0.68
CA ALA A 30 3.63 -14.39 -0.62
C ALA A 30 2.11 -14.21 -0.84
N ASP A 31 1.31 -15.18 -0.39
CA ASP A 31 -0.15 -15.14 -0.42
C ASP A 31 -0.74 -13.90 0.24
N LEU A 32 -0.18 -13.48 1.37
CA LEU A 32 -0.63 -12.31 2.13
C LEU A 32 -0.27 -11.00 1.42
N GLU A 33 0.93 -10.92 0.83
CA GLU A 33 1.34 -9.72 0.09
C GLU A 33 0.58 -9.59 -1.24
N GLU A 34 0.32 -10.70 -1.94
CA GLU A 34 -0.53 -10.72 -3.15
C GLU A 34 -1.97 -10.27 -2.84
N GLN A 35 -2.56 -10.77 -1.74
CA GLN A 35 -3.87 -10.30 -1.28
C GLN A 35 -3.87 -8.80 -0.99
N ARG A 36 -2.81 -8.28 -0.35
CA ARG A 36 -2.66 -6.84 -0.10
C ARG A 36 -2.60 -6.05 -1.40
N GLU A 37 -1.78 -6.48 -2.36
CA GLU A 37 -1.64 -5.81 -3.66
C GLU A 37 -2.96 -5.80 -4.43
N SER A 38 -3.66 -6.94 -4.47
CA SER A 38 -4.98 -7.05 -5.10
C SER A 38 -5.99 -6.13 -4.41
N LEU A 39 -6.01 -6.10 -3.07
CA LEU A 39 -6.93 -5.26 -2.31
C LEU A 39 -6.68 -3.76 -2.57
N ILE A 40 -5.41 -3.35 -2.69
CA ILE A 40 -5.05 -1.96 -3.04
C ILE A 40 -5.53 -1.62 -4.44
N ALA A 41 -5.31 -2.50 -5.42
CA ALA A 41 -5.75 -2.31 -6.79
C ALA A 41 -7.29 -2.19 -6.87
N GLU A 42 -8.02 -3.12 -6.25
CA GLU A 42 -9.49 -3.11 -6.21
C GLU A 42 -10.03 -1.88 -5.48
N THR A 43 -9.40 -1.48 -4.37
CA THR A 43 -9.79 -0.25 -3.65
C THR A 43 -9.60 0.99 -4.52
N SER A 44 -8.51 1.06 -5.28
CA SER A 44 -8.27 2.17 -6.21
C SER A 44 -9.31 2.21 -7.33
N GLU A 45 -9.65 1.05 -7.90
CA GLU A 45 -10.66 0.94 -8.95
C GLU A 45 -12.05 1.32 -8.43
N ASN A 46 -12.44 0.80 -7.26
CA ASN A 46 -13.71 1.13 -6.63
C ASN A 46 -13.83 2.61 -6.26
N LYS A 47 -12.74 3.26 -5.78
CA LYS A 47 -12.75 4.71 -5.52
C LYS A 47 -12.95 5.52 -6.81
N ASN A 48 -12.26 5.14 -7.87
CA ASN A 48 -12.43 5.80 -9.18
C ASN A 48 -13.86 5.60 -9.72
N LEU A 49 -14.41 4.40 -9.60
CA LEU A 49 -15.78 4.10 -10.02
C LEU A 49 -16.81 4.90 -9.20
N LEU A 50 -16.63 5.02 -7.89
CA LEU A 50 -17.49 5.83 -7.04
C LEU A 50 -17.50 7.29 -7.49
N GLN A 51 -16.33 7.86 -7.75
CA GLN A 51 -16.20 9.23 -8.25
C GLN A 51 -16.90 9.39 -9.61
N GLN A 52 -16.73 8.44 -10.54
CA GLN A 52 -17.41 8.48 -11.85
C GLN A 52 -18.93 8.40 -11.73
N LEU A 53 -19.45 7.60 -10.79
CA LEU A 53 -20.89 7.52 -10.51
C LEU A 53 -21.42 8.84 -9.94
N GLU A 54 -20.69 9.47 -9.02
CA GLU A 54 -21.03 10.78 -8.46
C GLU A 54 -21.03 11.89 -9.52
N ASP A 55 -20.00 11.94 -10.37
CA ASP A 55 -19.88 12.90 -11.47
C ASP A 55 -21.01 12.71 -12.49
N SER A 56 -21.37 11.46 -12.80
CA SER A 56 -22.46 11.13 -13.72
C SER A 56 -23.82 11.56 -13.15
N LEU A 57 -24.06 11.30 -11.85
CA LEU A 57 -25.25 11.74 -11.14
C LEU A 57 -25.42 13.26 -11.18
N LEU A 58 -24.35 14.02 -10.87
CA LEU A 58 -24.35 15.47 -10.91
C LEU A 58 -24.61 16.02 -12.32
N ARG A 59 -24.02 15.37 -13.33
CA ARG A 59 -24.25 15.72 -14.74
C ARG A 59 -25.70 15.50 -15.15
N GLU A 60 -26.31 14.36 -14.79
CA GLU A 60 -27.71 14.08 -15.11
C GLU A 60 -28.67 15.06 -14.44
N LEU A 61 -28.43 15.39 -13.16
CA LEU A 61 -29.22 16.39 -12.44
C LEU A 61 -29.11 17.78 -13.08
N SER A 62 -27.90 18.21 -13.45
CA SER A 62 -27.64 19.53 -14.03
C SER A 62 -28.09 19.69 -15.49
N THR A 63 -28.13 18.60 -16.26
CA THR A 63 -28.57 18.61 -17.67
C THR A 63 -30.07 18.36 -17.83
N SER A 64 -30.75 17.90 -16.78
CA SER A 64 -32.20 17.74 -16.79
C SER A 64 -32.90 19.08 -16.98
N THR A 65 -33.77 19.15 -18.00
CA THR A 65 -34.61 20.32 -18.30
C THR A 65 -36.07 19.90 -18.28
N GLY A 66 -36.95 20.72 -17.74
CA GLY A 66 -38.37 20.38 -17.52
C GLY A 66 -38.65 19.77 -16.14
N ASN A 67 -39.86 19.22 -15.94
CA ASN A 67 -40.26 18.62 -14.66
C ASN A 67 -39.62 17.24 -14.50
N MET A 68 -38.62 17.13 -13.61
CA MET A 68 -37.85 15.91 -13.39
C MET A 68 -38.71 14.72 -12.94
N LEU A 69 -39.83 14.99 -12.27
CA LEU A 69 -40.75 13.96 -11.78
C LEU A 69 -41.48 13.22 -12.91
N ASP A 70 -41.57 13.82 -14.10
CA ASP A 70 -42.24 13.23 -15.26
C ASP A 70 -41.25 12.46 -16.15
N ASN A 71 -39.94 12.60 -15.92
CA ASN A 71 -38.90 11.92 -16.69
C ASN A 71 -38.55 10.56 -16.07
N VAL A 72 -39.32 9.55 -16.45
CA VAL A 72 -39.15 8.15 -15.99
C VAL A 72 -37.75 7.60 -16.31
N GLU A 73 -37.16 7.99 -17.44
CA GLU A 73 -35.80 7.55 -17.84
C GLU A 73 -34.73 8.12 -16.89
N LEU A 74 -34.84 9.39 -16.54
CA LEU A 74 -33.97 10.04 -15.56
C LEU A 74 -34.12 9.39 -14.18
N ILE A 75 -35.36 9.16 -13.71
CA ILE A 75 -35.61 8.51 -12.41
C ILE A 75 -34.96 7.12 -12.35
N ASN A 76 -35.12 6.30 -13.41
CA ASN A 76 -34.50 4.98 -13.48
C ASN A 76 -32.97 5.05 -13.46
N THR A 77 -32.38 6.04 -14.15
CA THR A 77 -30.92 6.20 -14.21
C THR A 77 -30.35 6.66 -12.87
N LEU A 78 -31.04 7.58 -12.18
CA LEU A 78 -30.69 8.01 -10.83
C LEU A 78 -30.75 6.86 -9.83
N GLU A 79 -31.81 6.03 -9.88
CA GLU A 79 -31.96 4.89 -8.96
C GLU A 79 -30.89 3.81 -9.21
N ASN A 80 -30.58 3.53 -10.49
CA ASN A 80 -29.50 2.62 -10.86
C ASN A 80 -28.13 3.12 -10.41
N THR A 81 -27.83 4.40 -10.61
CA THR A 81 -26.56 5.04 -10.21
C THR A 81 -26.42 5.02 -8.69
N LYS A 82 -27.48 5.37 -7.95
CA LYS A 82 -27.52 5.31 -6.49
C LYS A 82 -27.31 3.89 -5.97
N THR A 83 -27.95 2.89 -6.58
CA THR A 83 -27.80 1.48 -6.19
C THR A 83 -26.36 1.02 -6.37
N LYS A 84 -25.76 1.28 -7.55
CA LYS A 84 -24.35 0.96 -7.82
C LYS A 84 -23.39 1.68 -6.87
N ALA A 85 -23.62 2.96 -6.59
CA ALA A 85 -22.79 3.72 -5.66
C ALA A 85 -22.86 3.12 -4.24
N SER A 86 -24.04 2.71 -3.79
CA SER A 86 -24.22 1.99 -2.52
C SER A 86 -23.46 0.68 -2.47
N GLU A 87 -23.52 -0.13 -3.53
CA GLU A 87 -22.74 -1.37 -3.64
C GLU A 87 -21.23 -1.12 -3.56
N VAL A 88 -20.73 -0.12 -4.30
CA VAL A 88 -19.30 0.25 -4.29
C VAL A 88 -18.87 0.76 -2.92
N MET A 89 -19.69 1.57 -2.24
CA MET A 89 -19.42 2.01 -0.87
C MET A 89 -19.33 0.83 0.10
N ASN A 90 -20.22 -0.16 -0.02
CA ASN A 90 -20.15 -1.37 0.79
C ASN A 90 -18.88 -2.18 0.52
N LYS A 91 -18.45 -2.30 -0.75
CA LYS A 91 -17.18 -2.94 -1.10
C LYS A 91 -15.98 -2.20 -0.51
N LEU A 92 -15.97 -0.87 -0.56
CA LEU A 92 -14.91 -0.05 0.04
C LEU A 92 -14.84 -0.21 1.56
N ALA A 93 -15.99 -0.28 2.24
CA ALA A 93 -16.05 -0.52 3.68
C ALA A 93 -15.51 -1.92 4.04
N LEU A 94 -15.89 -2.94 3.28
CA LEU A 94 -15.34 -4.29 3.45
C LEU A 94 -13.83 -4.31 3.18
N ALA A 95 -13.37 -3.66 2.12
CA ALA A 95 -11.95 -3.58 1.78
C ALA A 95 -11.13 -2.89 2.86
N GLN A 96 -11.67 -1.85 3.51
CA GLN A 96 -11.04 -1.20 4.65
C GLN A 96 -10.86 -2.17 5.82
N GLN A 97 -11.90 -2.94 6.17
CA GLN A 97 -11.83 -3.92 7.25
C GLN A 97 -10.80 -5.03 6.94
N THR A 98 -10.87 -5.59 5.72
CA THR A 98 -9.89 -6.58 5.25
C THR A 98 -8.46 -6.02 5.27
N GLY A 99 -8.28 -4.74 4.92
CA GLY A 99 -6.98 -4.06 4.95
C GLY A 99 -6.39 -4.01 6.35
N VAL A 100 -7.20 -3.69 7.37
CA VAL A 100 -6.77 -3.71 8.78
C VAL A 100 -6.34 -5.12 9.21
N ASP A 101 -7.09 -6.15 8.80
CA ASP A 101 -6.76 -7.54 9.14
C ASP A 101 -5.47 -8.01 8.45
N ILE A 102 -5.26 -7.63 7.18
CA ILE A 102 -4.01 -7.87 6.45
C ILE A 102 -2.85 -7.17 7.15
N ASP A 103 -2.96 -5.89 7.47
CA ASP A 103 -1.88 -5.13 8.11
C ASP A 103 -1.55 -5.69 9.50
N ARG A 104 -2.55 -6.13 10.26
CA ARG A 104 -2.34 -6.84 11.53
C ARG A 104 -1.55 -8.13 11.36
N LEU A 105 -1.82 -8.91 10.31
CA LEU A 105 -1.06 -10.12 10.01
C LEU A 105 0.38 -9.79 9.57
N ARG A 106 0.56 -8.73 8.77
CA ARG A 106 1.87 -8.26 8.32
C ARG A 106 2.73 -7.75 9.48
N ASP A 107 2.12 -7.08 10.45
CA ASP A 107 2.83 -6.56 11.63
C ASP A 107 3.54 -7.65 12.44
N GLY A 108 3.12 -8.92 12.32
CA GLY A 108 3.85 -10.06 12.87
C GLY A 108 5.31 -10.16 12.39
N TYR A 109 5.62 -9.62 11.21
CA TYR A 109 6.95 -9.63 10.58
C TYR A 109 7.72 -8.31 10.76
N ARG A 110 7.10 -7.27 11.33
CA ARG A 110 7.67 -5.90 11.43
C ARG A 110 8.98 -5.84 12.19
N SER A 111 9.19 -6.73 13.17
CA SER A 111 10.44 -6.78 13.95
C SER A 111 11.68 -7.05 13.10
N VAL A 112 11.55 -7.84 12.02
CA VAL A 112 12.63 -8.09 11.05
C VAL A 112 12.86 -6.85 10.20
N ALA A 113 11.78 -6.26 9.67
CA ALA A 113 11.86 -5.07 8.83
C ALA A 113 12.51 -3.89 9.56
N LYS A 114 12.15 -3.67 10.82
CA LYS A 114 12.73 -2.63 11.68
C LYS A 114 14.23 -2.82 11.89
N ARG A 115 14.67 -4.05 12.20
CA ARG A 115 16.10 -4.38 12.32
C ARG A 115 16.83 -4.13 11.01
N GLY A 116 16.24 -4.55 9.89
CA GLY A 116 16.78 -4.28 8.55
C GLY A 116 16.90 -2.78 8.24
N ALA A 117 15.91 -1.96 8.63
CA ALA A 117 15.98 -0.52 8.40
C ALA A 117 17.13 0.11 9.20
N ILE A 118 17.24 -0.24 10.49
CA ILE A 118 18.33 0.24 11.35
C ILE A 118 19.71 -0.12 10.76
N LEU A 119 19.90 -1.36 10.31
CA LEU A 119 21.16 -1.80 9.71
C LEU A 119 21.54 -0.99 8.47
N PHE A 120 20.58 -0.65 7.60
CA PHE A 120 20.84 0.19 6.44
C PHE A 120 21.28 1.61 6.82
N PHE A 121 20.65 2.22 7.82
CA PHE A 121 21.04 3.56 8.27
C PHE A 121 22.41 3.55 8.94
N VAL A 122 22.72 2.53 9.75
CA VAL A 122 24.09 2.35 10.29
C VAL A 122 25.11 2.20 9.16
N LEU A 123 24.78 1.43 8.11
CA LEU A 123 25.63 1.27 6.93
C LEU A 123 25.80 2.59 6.15
N SER A 124 24.74 3.38 6.05
CA SER A 124 24.75 4.69 5.38
C SER A 124 25.59 5.71 6.14
N ASP A 125 25.54 5.67 7.47
CA ASP A 125 26.32 6.54 8.35
C ASP A 125 27.82 6.26 8.27
N MET A 126 28.25 5.09 7.77
CA MET A 126 29.68 4.79 7.54
C MET A 126 30.35 5.75 6.56
N ALA A 127 29.59 6.40 5.68
CA ALA A 127 30.10 7.45 4.79
C ALA A 127 30.69 8.64 5.57
N THR A 128 30.27 8.86 6.82
CA THR A 128 30.82 9.91 7.70
C THR A 128 32.23 9.56 8.21
N VAL A 129 32.57 8.27 8.29
CA VAL A 129 33.90 7.79 8.68
C VAL A 129 34.85 7.85 7.48
N ASN A 130 34.38 7.40 6.31
CA ASN A 130 35.13 7.51 5.06
C ASN A 130 34.16 7.68 3.89
N ALA A 131 34.41 8.70 3.05
CA ALA A 131 33.58 9.01 1.90
C ALA A 131 33.44 7.87 0.87
N MET A 132 34.36 6.89 0.86
CA MET A 132 34.27 5.71 0.00
C MET A 132 33.25 4.67 0.49
N TYR A 133 32.79 4.73 1.75
CA TYR A 133 31.78 3.82 2.31
C TYR A 133 30.37 4.27 1.97
N GLN A 134 30.09 4.38 0.67
CA GLN A 134 28.76 4.67 0.15
C GLN A 134 28.17 3.40 -0.45
N PHE A 135 26.98 3.05 0.01
CA PHE A 135 26.29 1.85 -0.44
C PHE A 135 24.95 2.22 -1.04
N ALA A 136 24.63 1.63 -2.19
CA ALA A 136 23.33 1.80 -2.80
C ALA A 136 22.27 1.02 -2.02
N LEU A 137 21.10 1.63 -1.83
CA LEU A 137 19.95 0.95 -1.23
C LEU A 137 19.56 -0.32 -2.02
N SER A 138 19.64 -0.30 -3.35
CA SER A 138 19.37 -1.49 -4.18
C SER A 138 20.27 -2.67 -3.81
N SER A 139 21.57 -2.44 -3.67
CA SER A 139 22.53 -3.48 -3.26
C SER A 139 22.23 -4.00 -1.84
N TYR A 140 21.83 -3.12 -0.93
CA TYR A 140 21.39 -3.53 0.40
C TYR A 140 20.15 -4.42 0.34
N LEU A 141 19.14 -4.05 -0.45
CA LEU A 141 17.90 -4.83 -0.60
C LEU A 141 18.16 -6.21 -1.19
N GLU A 142 19.08 -6.35 -2.14
CA GLU A 142 19.49 -7.65 -2.68
C GLU A 142 20.13 -8.56 -1.61
N VAL A 143 21.05 -8.01 -0.82
CA VAL A 143 21.71 -8.75 0.27
C VAL A 143 20.70 -9.11 1.37
N PHE A 144 19.80 -8.20 1.69
CA PHE A 144 18.72 -8.44 2.66
C PHE A 144 17.79 -9.55 2.17
N ALA A 145 17.30 -9.50 0.93
CA ALA A 145 16.46 -10.56 0.37
C ALA A 145 17.19 -11.91 0.30
N TYR A 146 18.48 -11.91 0.01
CA TYR A 146 19.32 -13.11 0.05
C TYR A 146 19.44 -13.68 1.47
N SER A 147 19.60 -12.83 2.49
CA SER A 147 19.72 -13.28 3.89
C SER A 147 18.43 -13.92 4.39
N LEU A 148 17.25 -13.42 4.01
CA LEU A 148 15.96 -14.04 4.32
C LEU A 148 15.88 -15.50 3.84
N ARG A 149 16.32 -15.73 2.60
CA ARG A 149 16.32 -17.07 1.97
C ARG A 149 17.33 -18.02 2.62
N LYS A 150 18.46 -17.48 3.09
CA LYS A 150 19.54 -18.27 3.71
C LYS A 150 19.28 -18.58 5.19
N ALA A 151 18.49 -17.75 5.87
CA ALA A 151 18.13 -17.95 7.27
C ALA A 151 17.49 -19.34 7.50
N LEU A 152 17.76 -19.96 8.64
CA LEU A 152 17.23 -21.29 8.97
C LEU A 152 15.69 -21.27 9.05
N PRO A 153 14.99 -22.12 8.27
CA PRO A 153 13.54 -22.19 8.32
C PRO A 153 13.05 -22.76 9.65
N HIS A 154 11.88 -22.31 10.10
CA HIS A 154 11.25 -22.82 11.31
C HIS A 154 9.73 -22.68 11.20
N THR A 155 8.97 -23.67 11.69
CA THR A 155 7.50 -23.69 11.59
C THR A 155 6.82 -22.64 12.47
N VAL A 156 7.34 -22.45 13.68
CA VAL A 156 6.91 -21.37 14.59
C VAL A 156 7.48 -20.03 14.12
N VAL A 157 6.59 -19.10 13.75
CA VAL A 157 6.93 -17.76 13.23
C VAL A 157 7.90 -17.03 14.17
N ALA A 158 7.64 -16.99 15.47
CA ALA A 158 8.52 -16.30 16.42
C ALA A 158 9.98 -16.82 16.37
N LYS A 159 10.18 -18.14 16.26
CA LYS A 159 11.52 -18.74 16.12
C LYS A 159 12.10 -18.50 14.73
N ARG A 160 11.28 -18.52 13.68
CA ARG A 160 11.69 -18.17 12.31
C ARG A 160 12.22 -16.73 12.26
N LEU A 161 11.51 -15.77 12.86
CA LEU A 161 11.92 -14.37 12.89
C LEU A 161 13.20 -14.13 13.71
N LEU A 162 13.48 -14.98 14.71
CA LEU A 162 14.76 -14.95 15.42
C LEU A 162 15.93 -15.47 14.59
N ASN A 163 15.68 -16.40 13.66
CA ASN A 163 16.70 -16.89 12.74
C ASN A 163 16.97 -15.91 11.59
N ILE A 164 16.04 -14.98 11.35
CA ILE A 164 16.16 -13.93 10.34
C ILE A 164 16.76 -12.70 11.00
N ILE A 165 17.96 -12.34 10.55
CA ILE A 165 18.88 -11.37 11.14
C ILE A 165 19.55 -11.92 12.41
#